data_AF-A0A3D4YQA3-F1
#
_entry.id   AF-A0A3D4YQA3-F1
#
_cell.length_a   1.000
_cell.length_b   1.000
_cell.length_c   1.000
_cell.angle_alpha   90.00
_cell.angle_beta   90.00
_cell.angle_gamma   90.00
#
_symmetry.space_group_name_H-M   'P 1'
#
loop_
_entity.id
_entity.type
_entity.pdbx_description
1 polymer ?
#
loop_
_entity_poly.entity_id
_entity_poly.type
_entity_poly.pdbx_seq_one_letter_code
_entity_poly.pdbx_strand_id
1 'polypeptide(L)'
;AHECIVDTRVVKQTSGIEVEDIAKRLMDYGFHAPTVSFPVPGTLMIEPTESEPKAELDRFCEAMISIREEIREIESGAADRQDNVLKNSPHPIGRVTASTWTHPYTRERAAFPAPWTLEFKVWPAVARIESAYGDRNLICSCPPADAYAEAVVGTS
;
A
#
# COMPACT_ATOMS: atom_id res chain seq x y z
N ALA A 1 -11.20 -25.93 -2.26
CA ALA A 1 -11.49 -24.51 -2.54
C ALA A 1 -10.24 -23.90 -3.18
N HIS A 2 -10.39 -22.95 -4.11
CA HIS A 2 -9.27 -22.32 -4.85
C HIS A 2 -8.96 -20.90 -4.37
N GLU A 3 -9.79 -20.35 -3.49
CA GLU A 3 -9.67 -19.01 -2.91
C GLU A 3 -10.03 -19.01 -1.42
N CYS A 4 -9.65 -17.96 -0.69
CA CYS A 4 -10.05 -17.72 0.70
C CYS A 4 -10.30 -16.23 1.01
N ILE A 5 -11.06 -15.96 2.07
CA ILE A 5 -11.31 -14.60 2.57
C ILE A 5 -10.49 -14.37 3.84
N VAL A 6 -9.72 -13.28 3.88
CA VAL A 6 -9.03 -12.78 5.06
C VAL A 6 -9.83 -11.62 5.64
N ASP A 7 -10.36 -11.81 6.85
CA ASP A 7 -11.14 -10.80 7.55
C ASP A 7 -10.24 -9.75 8.21
N THR A 8 -10.01 -8.64 7.50
CA THR A 8 -9.22 -7.50 7.99
C THR A 8 -10.03 -6.54 8.88
N ARG A 9 -11.34 -6.74 9.06
CA ARG A 9 -12.17 -5.85 9.89
C ARG A 9 -11.80 -5.92 11.37
N VAL A 10 -11.23 -7.05 11.79
CA VAL A 10 -10.81 -7.30 13.17
C VAL A 10 -9.71 -6.34 13.65
N VAL A 11 -8.87 -5.84 12.73
CA VAL A 11 -7.79 -4.91 13.08
C VAL A 11 -8.21 -3.44 13.00
N LYS A 12 -9.32 -3.12 12.31
CA LYS A 12 -9.79 -1.75 12.14
C LYS A 12 -10.09 -1.09 13.49
N GLN A 13 -10.73 -1.81 14.40
CA GLN A 13 -11.12 -1.27 15.70
C GLN A 13 -9.93 -1.02 16.63
N THR A 14 -8.89 -1.85 16.54
CA THR A 14 -7.72 -1.81 17.43
C THR A 14 -6.62 -0.87 16.93
N SER A 15 -6.46 -0.75 15.62
CA SER A 15 -5.37 0.01 14.98
C SER A 15 -5.84 1.22 14.16
N GLY A 16 -7.10 1.27 13.75
CA GLY A 16 -7.59 2.27 12.78
C GLY A 16 -7.17 1.99 11.33
N ILE A 17 -6.57 0.83 11.04
CA ILE A 17 -6.16 0.41 9.70
C ILE A 17 -7.35 -0.14 8.92
N GLU A 18 -7.52 0.36 7.71
CA GLU A 18 -8.55 -0.07 6.76
C GLU A 18 -7.98 -1.13 5.79
N VAL A 19 -8.85 -1.88 5.12
CA VAL A 19 -8.42 -2.85 4.10
C VAL A 19 -7.64 -2.19 2.95
N GLU A 20 -7.96 -0.93 2.64
CA GLU A 20 -7.26 -0.15 1.61
C GLU A 20 -5.81 0.14 2.01
N ASP A 21 -5.53 0.36 3.29
CA ASP A 21 -4.16 0.58 3.78
C ASP A 21 -3.30 -0.67 3.55
N ILE A 22 -3.85 -1.85 3.82
CA ILE A 22 -3.19 -3.14 3.57
C ILE A 22 -2.98 -3.34 2.06
N ALA A 23 -4.01 -3.06 1.25
CA ALA A 23 -3.94 -3.17 -0.20
C ALA A 23 -2.86 -2.26 -0.82
N LYS A 24 -2.75 -1.02 -0.34
CA LYS A 24 -1.69 -0.10 -0.78
C LYS A 24 -0.32 -0.48 -0.25
N ARG A 25 -0.23 -1.00 0.98
CA ARG A 25 1.04 -1.44 1.56
C ARG A 25 1.64 -2.64 0.83
N LEU A 26 0.82 -3.56 0.34
CA LEU A 26 1.27 -4.68 -0.51
C LEU A 26 2.06 -4.22 -1.74
N MET A 27 1.77 -3.04 -2.29
CA MET A 27 2.52 -2.48 -3.42
C MET A 27 3.98 -2.20 -3.04
N ASP A 28 4.25 -1.80 -1.79
CA ASP A 28 5.62 -1.57 -1.32
C ASP A 28 6.40 -2.89 -1.19
N TYR A 29 5.71 -4.01 -0.95
CA TYR A 29 6.26 -5.37 -0.97
C TYR A 29 6.37 -5.96 -2.39
N GLY A 30 5.92 -5.25 -3.43
CA GLY A 30 5.98 -5.69 -4.82
C GLY A 30 4.75 -6.46 -5.31
N PHE A 31 3.65 -6.47 -4.56
CA PHE A 31 2.42 -7.20 -4.91
C PHE A 31 1.29 -6.26 -5.34
N HIS A 32 0.53 -6.70 -6.34
CA HIS A 32 -0.81 -6.17 -6.54
C HIS A 32 -1.72 -6.69 -5.42
N ALA A 33 -2.64 -5.86 -4.93
CA ALA A 33 -3.59 -6.29 -3.91
C ALA A 33 -4.52 -7.40 -4.45
N PRO A 34 -4.95 -8.35 -3.61
CA PRO A 34 -6.05 -9.24 -3.94
C PRO A 34 -7.36 -8.47 -4.15
N THR A 35 -8.46 -9.18 -4.41
CA THR A 35 -9.79 -8.56 -4.48
C THR A 35 -10.12 -7.91 -3.12
N VAL A 36 -10.45 -6.61 -3.15
CA VAL A 36 -10.71 -5.80 -1.95
C VAL A 36 -12.20 -5.55 -1.79
N SER A 37 -12.72 -5.72 -0.57
CA SER A 37 -14.10 -5.38 -0.17
C SER A 37 -15.21 -6.11 -0.93
N PHE A 38 -14.90 -7.25 -1.53
CA PHE A 38 -15.86 -8.15 -2.17
C PHE A 38 -15.49 -9.61 -1.90
N PRO A 39 -16.46 -10.52 -1.66
CA PRO A 39 -17.89 -10.27 -1.52
C PRO A 39 -18.29 -9.62 -0.19
N VAL A 40 -17.34 -9.49 0.75
CA VAL A 40 -17.57 -8.89 2.07
C VAL A 40 -16.85 -7.53 2.14
N PRO A 41 -17.54 -6.42 2.46
CA PRO A 41 -16.89 -5.12 2.62
C PRO A 41 -15.83 -5.14 3.72
N GLY A 42 -14.66 -4.54 3.45
CA GLY A 42 -13.57 -4.45 4.43
C GLY A 42 -12.75 -5.72 4.59
N THR A 43 -12.81 -6.68 3.65
CA THR A 43 -12.00 -7.92 3.64
C THR A 43 -11.16 -8.03 2.37
N LEU A 44 -10.21 -8.97 2.37
CA LEU A 44 -9.46 -9.39 1.18
C LEU A 44 -9.92 -10.79 0.74
N MET A 45 -10.12 -11.00 -0.56
CA MET A 45 -10.35 -12.31 -1.16
C MET A 45 -9.16 -12.68 -2.04
N ILE A 46 -8.55 -13.83 -1.73
CA ILE A 46 -7.22 -14.23 -2.23
C ILE A 46 -7.36 -15.54 -3.01
N GLU A 47 -6.94 -15.53 -4.27
CA GLU A 47 -6.91 -16.66 -5.18
C GLU A 47 -5.52 -16.75 -5.82
N PRO A 48 -4.66 -17.71 -5.42
CA PRO A 48 -3.30 -17.82 -5.96
C PRO A 48 -3.21 -18.44 -7.35
N THR A 49 -4.23 -19.20 -7.78
CA THR A 49 -4.20 -20.11 -8.94
C THR A 49 -3.16 -21.22 -8.85
N GLU A 50 -3.23 -22.19 -9.76
CA GLU A 50 -2.30 -23.31 -9.86
C GLU A 50 -0.97 -22.96 -10.54
N SER A 51 -0.88 -21.78 -11.17
CA SER A 51 0.28 -21.38 -11.97
C SER A 51 1.41 -20.80 -11.13
N GLU A 52 1.11 -20.35 -9.90
CA GLU A 52 2.08 -19.69 -9.03
C GLU A 52 2.91 -20.72 -8.25
N PRO A 53 4.25 -20.63 -8.29
CA PRO A 53 5.10 -21.55 -7.56
C PRO A 53 5.00 -21.31 -6.05
N LYS A 54 5.26 -22.35 -5.24
CA LYS A 54 5.24 -22.25 -3.78
C LYS A 54 6.05 -21.07 -3.24
N ALA A 55 7.20 -20.76 -3.84
CA ALA A 55 8.04 -19.64 -3.43
C ALA A 55 7.34 -18.27 -3.58
N GLU A 56 6.48 -18.08 -4.58
CA GLU A 56 5.68 -16.86 -4.72
C GLU A 56 4.59 -16.80 -3.65
N LEU A 57 3.93 -17.93 -3.39
CA LEU A 57 2.92 -18.05 -2.33
C LEU A 57 3.51 -17.73 -0.95
N ASP A 58 4.71 -18.24 -0.69
CA ASP A 58 5.45 -17.99 0.55
C ASP A 58 5.79 -16.50 0.67
N ARG A 59 6.32 -15.84 -0.38
CA ARG A 59 6.59 -14.39 -0.36
C ARG A 59 5.34 -13.57 -0.06
N PHE A 60 4.20 -13.90 -0.70
CA PHE A 60 2.95 -13.21 -0.44
C PHE A 60 2.46 -13.41 1.00
N CYS A 61 2.57 -14.62 1.53
CA CYS A 61 2.22 -14.91 2.92
C CYS A 61 3.15 -14.17 3.90
N GLU A 62 4.46 -14.14 3.64
CA GLU A 62 5.44 -13.40 4.43
C GLU A 62 5.17 -11.90 4.41
N ALA A 63 4.80 -11.33 3.26
CA ALA A 63 4.37 -9.93 3.15
C ALA A 63 3.14 -9.67 4.05
N MET A 64 2.11 -10.53 3.98
CA MET A 64 0.90 -10.39 4.80
C MET A 64 1.19 -10.54 6.31
N ILE A 65 2.07 -11.44 6.70
CA ILE A 65 2.52 -11.61 8.09
C ILE A 65 3.29 -10.37 8.55
N SER A 66 4.21 -9.87 7.72
CA SER A 66 4.97 -8.65 8.01
C SER A 66 4.04 -7.44 8.20
N ILE A 67 3.06 -7.25 7.31
CA ILE A 67 2.01 -6.23 7.45
C ILE A 67 1.21 -6.43 8.75
N ARG A 68 0.92 -7.67 9.17
CA ARG A 68 0.27 -7.91 10.46
C ARG A 68 1.11 -7.43 11.64
N GLU A 69 2.44 -7.56 11.58
CA GLU A 69 3.33 -7.00 12.61
C GLU A 69 3.35 -5.47 12.56
N GLU A 70 3.36 -4.85 11.37
CA GLU A 70 3.23 -3.38 11.23
C GLU A 70 1.93 -2.86 11.87
N ILE A 71 0.81 -3.57 11.71
CA ILE A 71 -0.45 -3.26 12.38
C ILE A 71 -0.31 -3.39 13.91
N ARG A 72 0.39 -4.43 14.38
CA ARG A 72 0.64 -4.70 15.81
C ARG A 72 1.44 -3.58 16.47
N GLU A 73 2.39 -2.99 15.76
CA GLU A 73 3.12 -1.81 16.23
C GLU A 73 2.20 -0.61 16.46
N ILE A 74 1.19 -0.43 15.61
CA ILE A 74 0.17 0.61 15.81
C ILE A 74 -0.75 0.27 16.99
N GLU A 75 -1.16 -1.00 17.13
CA GLU A 75 -1.99 -1.49 18.24
C GLU A 75 -1.31 -1.29 19.60
N SER A 76 0.00 -1.52 19.66
CA SER A 76 0.84 -1.38 20.86
C SER A 76 1.34 0.05 21.12
N GLY A 77 1.17 0.96 20.17
CA GLY A 77 1.66 2.33 20.25
C GLY A 77 3.14 2.51 19.95
N ALA A 78 3.82 1.49 19.41
CA ALA A 78 5.19 1.57 18.92
C ALA A 78 5.30 2.39 17.61
N ALA A 79 4.23 2.44 16.82
CA ALA A 79 4.10 3.27 15.63
C ALA A 79 2.96 4.28 15.80
N ASP A 80 3.12 5.48 15.22
CA ASP A 80 2.07 6.50 15.22
C ASP A 80 0.83 6.01 14.47
N ARG A 81 -0.37 6.39 14.94
CA ARG A 81 -1.63 5.92 14.35
C ARG A 81 -1.96 6.55 13.00
N GLN A 82 -1.46 7.75 12.73
CA GLN A 82 -1.74 8.53 11.52
C GLN A 82 -0.53 8.61 10.58
N ASP A 83 0.68 8.66 11.13
CA ASP A 83 1.93 8.74 10.38
C ASP A 83 2.75 7.45 10.48
N ASN A 84 2.35 6.45 9.69
CA ASN A 84 2.99 5.14 9.63
C ASN A 84 3.04 4.59 8.21
N VAL A 85 3.81 3.52 8.04
CA VAL A 85 4.03 2.86 6.75
C VAL A 85 2.74 2.40 6.07
N LEU A 86 1.70 2.02 6.81
CA LEU A 86 0.42 1.57 6.25
C LEU A 86 -0.41 2.76 5.74
N LYS A 87 -0.54 3.83 6.53
CA LYS A 87 -1.31 5.03 6.17
C LYS A 87 -0.68 5.81 5.02
N ASN A 88 0.64 5.84 4.95
CA ASN A 88 1.37 6.60 3.94
C ASN A 88 1.68 5.80 2.66
N SER A 89 1.32 4.52 2.63
CA SER A 89 1.47 3.67 1.45
C SER A 89 0.52 4.09 0.30
N PRO A 90 0.93 3.89 -0.97
CA PRO A 90 2.22 3.37 -1.40
C PRO A 90 3.32 4.45 -1.43
N HIS A 91 4.60 4.03 -1.44
CA HIS A 91 5.76 4.93 -1.41
C HIS A 91 6.44 5.03 -2.80
N PRO A 92 6.09 6.03 -3.63
CA PRO A 92 6.70 6.22 -4.94
C PRO A 92 8.16 6.68 -4.83
N ILE A 93 8.94 6.44 -5.89
CA ILE A 93 10.38 6.73 -5.92
C ILE A 93 10.70 8.18 -5.53
N GLY A 94 9.95 9.16 -6.04
CA GLY A 94 10.17 10.57 -5.75
C GLY A 94 10.00 10.94 -4.27
N ARG A 95 9.13 10.23 -3.54
CA ARG A 95 8.97 10.42 -2.08
C ARG A 95 10.16 9.82 -1.34
N VAL A 96 10.61 8.64 -1.75
CA VAL A 96 11.70 7.90 -1.08
C VAL A 96 13.06 8.57 -1.31
N THR A 97 13.27 9.17 -2.48
CA THR A 97 14.53 9.85 -2.84
C THR A 97 14.53 11.35 -2.53
N ALA A 98 13.45 11.89 -1.96
CA ALA A 98 13.37 13.30 -1.57
C ALA A 98 14.55 13.70 -0.65
N SER A 99 14.94 14.97 -0.66
CA SER A 99 15.99 15.48 0.23
C SER A 99 15.58 15.41 1.71
N THR A 100 14.31 15.68 2.00
CA THR A 100 13.75 15.68 3.35
C THR A 100 12.94 14.41 3.59
N TRP A 101 12.95 13.94 4.84
CA TRP A 101 12.11 12.82 5.30
C TRP A 101 11.61 13.11 6.71
N THR A 102 10.30 13.32 6.85
CA THR A 102 9.66 13.75 8.09
C THR A 102 8.91 12.64 8.82
N HIS A 103 8.89 11.43 8.26
CA HIS A 103 8.17 10.30 8.84
C HIS A 103 8.95 9.64 10.00
N PRO A 104 8.27 9.06 11.01
CA PRO A 104 8.89 8.41 12.16
C PRO A 104 9.47 7.02 11.86
N TYR A 105 9.44 6.58 10.60
CA TYR A 105 9.98 5.31 10.13
C TYR A 105 11.00 5.54 9.01
N THR A 106 11.85 4.58 8.71
CA THR A 106 12.94 4.75 7.73
C THR A 106 12.45 4.61 6.28
N ARG A 107 13.21 5.21 5.35
CA ARG A 107 13.01 5.02 3.89
C ARG A 107 13.17 3.56 3.48
N GLU A 108 14.09 2.85 4.11
CA GLU A 108 14.29 1.42 3.90
C GLU A 108 13.04 0.65 4.29
N ARG A 109 12.46 0.92 5.47
CA ARG A 109 11.20 0.31 5.88
C ARG A 109 10.05 0.65 4.93
N ALA A 110 10.05 1.86 4.37
CA ALA A 110 9.04 2.29 3.41
C ALA A 110 9.15 1.53 2.08
N ALA A 111 10.33 1.48 1.48
CA ALA A 111 10.55 1.03 0.10
C ALA A 111 11.06 -0.41 -0.03
N PHE A 112 11.75 -0.93 0.99
CA PHE A 112 12.39 -2.23 0.97
C PHE A 112 12.01 -3.08 2.20
N PRO A 113 10.70 -3.32 2.46
CA PRO A 113 10.26 -3.98 3.67
C PRO A 113 10.58 -5.50 3.73
N ALA A 114 11.08 -6.09 2.63
CA ALA A 114 11.42 -7.50 2.55
C ALA A 114 12.65 -7.76 1.68
N PRO A 115 13.43 -8.84 1.90
CA PRO A 115 14.68 -9.09 1.18
C PRO A 115 14.54 -9.11 -0.36
N TRP A 116 13.46 -9.71 -0.88
CA TRP A 116 13.23 -9.79 -2.34
C TRP A 116 13.05 -8.42 -2.99
N THR A 117 12.59 -7.41 -2.24
CA THR A 117 12.44 -6.04 -2.77
C THR A 117 13.80 -5.36 -3.01
N LEU A 118 14.89 -5.85 -2.42
CA LEU A 118 16.26 -5.40 -2.71
C LEU A 118 16.81 -6.04 -3.98
N GLU A 119 16.39 -7.27 -4.29
CA GLU A 119 16.80 -7.97 -5.52
C GLU A 119 16.09 -7.41 -6.74
N PHE A 120 14.77 -7.19 -6.63
CA PHE A 120 13.95 -6.60 -7.68
C PHE A 120 12.88 -5.69 -7.09
N LYS A 121 12.96 -4.39 -7.42
CA LYS A 121 12.01 -3.38 -6.94
C LYS A 121 11.08 -2.93 -8.06
N VAL A 122 9.78 -3.15 -7.84
CA VAL A 122 8.72 -2.46 -8.58
C VAL A 122 8.35 -1.19 -7.83
N TRP A 123 8.42 -0.04 -8.50
CA TRP A 123 8.08 1.25 -7.91
C TRP A 123 6.62 1.62 -8.19
N PRO A 124 5.84 1.98 -7.15
CA PRO A 124 4.59 2.69 -7.35
C PRO A 124 4.85 3.99 -8.12
N ALA A 125 4.12 4.22 -9.21
CA ALA A 125 4.34 5.41 -10.04
C ALA A 125 3.90 6.71 -9.36
N VAL A 126 2.87 6.64 -8.51
CA VAL A 126 2.28 7.77 -7.79
C VAL A 126 1.97 7.38 -6.34
N ALA A 127 1.76 8.39 -5.50
CA ALA A 127 1.27 8.20 -4.14
C ALA A 127 -0.22 7.76 -4.15
N ARG A 128 -0.79 7.59 -2.96
CA ARG A 128 -2.20 7.20 -2.79
C ARG A 128 -3.13 8.17 -3.53
N ILE A 129 -4.00 7.62 -4.36
CA ILE A 129 -5.01 8.36 -5.13
C ILE A 129 -6.12 8.84 -4.19
N GLU A 130 -6.55 10.09 -4.37
CA GLU A 130 -7.70 10.65 -3.66
C GLU A 130 -9.00 10.47 -4.47
N SER A 131 -9.69 9.35 -4.25
CA SER A 131 -10.86 8.95 -5.03
C SER A 131 -11.99 10.00 -5.00
N ALA A 132 -12.31 10.53 -3.80
CA ALA A 132 -13.40 11.49 -3.64
C ALA A 132 -13.17 12.83 -4.37
N TYR A 133 -11.90 13.22 -4.57
CA TYR A 133 -11.58 14.42 -5.34
C TYR A 133 -11.89 14.22 -6.83
N GLY A 134 -11.54 13.05 -7.39
CA GLY A 134 -11.82 12.71 -8.78
C GLY A 134 -13.32 12.68 -9.09
N ASP A 135 -14.13 12.11 -8.20
CA ASP A 135 -15.59 12.07 -8.35
C ASP A 135 -16.22 13.47 -8.33
N ARG A 136 -15.64 14.40 -7.55
CA ARG A 136 -16.11 15.80 -7.45
C ARG A 136 -15.61 16.69 -8.59
N ASN A 137 -14.48 16.33 -9.21
CA ASN A 137 -13.79 17.11 -10.24
C ASN A 137 -13.60 16.23 -11.49
N LEU A 138 -14.73 15.86 -12.11
CA LEU A 138 -14.75 14.89 -13.19
C LEU A 138 -14.07 15.43 -14.46
N ILE A 139 -12.87 14.92 -14.74
CA ILE A 139 -12.11 15.18 -15.96
C ILE A 139 -11.88 13.84 -16.67
N CYS A 140 -12.57 13.63 -17.80
CA CYS A 140 -12.53 12.37 -18.56
C CYS A 140 -11.84 12.49 -19.93
N SER A 141 -11.20 13.62 -20.19
CA SER A 141 -10.36 13.88 -21.37
C SER A 141 -9.01 14.38 -20.91
N CYS A 142 -7.97 14.27 -21.74
CA CYS A 142 -6.67 14.85 -21.42
C CYS A 142 -6.85 16.36 -21.13
N PRO A 143 -6.37 16.84 -19.97
CA PRO A 143 -6.16 18.28 -19.75
C PRO A 143 -5.36 18.90 -20.91
N PRO A 144 -5.53 20.20 -21.16
CA PRO A 144 -4.68 20.87 -22.14
C PRO A 144 -3.22 20.86 -21.68
N ALA A 145 -2.28 20.96 -22.62
CA ALA A 145 -0.86 20.73 -22.38
C ALA A 145 -0.25 21.67 -21.32
N ASP A 146 -0.79 22.88 -21.21
CA ASP A 146 -0.43 23.90 -20.23
C ASP A 146 -0.73 23.48 -18.78
N ALA A 147 -1.80 22.73 -18.53
CA ALA A 147 -2.15 22.21 -17.22
C ALA A 147 -1.08 21.26 -16.63
N TYR A 148 -0.24 20.66 -17.47
CA TYR A 148 0.87 19.82 -17.02
C TYR A 148 2.15 20.61 -16.70
N ALA A 149 2.24 21.88 -17.14
CA ALA A 149 3.42 22.71 -16.88
C ALA A 149 3.53 23.11 -15.40
N GLU A 150 2.39 23.21 -14.69
CA GLU A 150 2.35 23.55 -13.26
C GLU A 150 2.68 22.35 -12.35
N ALA A 151 2.46 21.11 -12.81
CA ALA A 151 2.66 19.90 -12.01
C ALA A 151 4.14 19.56 -11.71
N VAL A 152 5.09 20.25 -12.35
CA VAL A 152 6.54 20.08 -12.10
C VAL A 152 6.99 20.85 -10.84
N VAL A 153 6.13 21.69 -10.24
CA VAL A 153 6.42 22.46 -9.04
C VAL A 153 5.48 22.05 -7.90
N GLY A 154 5.71 20.85 -7.36
CA GLY A 154 4.90 20.27 -6.29
C GLY A 154 5.71 19.51 -5.26
N THR A 155 6.91 20.00 -4.92
CA THR A 155 7.60 19.64 -3.67
C THR A 155 7.05 20.53 -2.56
N SER A 156 6.14 19.98 -1.75
CA SER A 156 5.84 20.46 -0.39
C SER A 156 5.42 19.27 0.44
#